data_AF-A0A285NE90-F1
#
_entry.id   AF-A0A285NE90-F1
#
_cell.length_a   1.000
_cell.length_b   1.000
_cell.length_c   1.000
_cell.angle_alpha   90.00
_cell.angle_beta   90.00
_cell.angle_gamma   90.00
#
_symmetry.space_group_name_H-M   'P 1'
#
loop_
_entity.id
_entity.type
_entity.pdbx_description
1 polymer ?
#
loop_
_entity_poly.entity_id
_entity_poly.type
_entity_poly.pdbx_seq_one_letter_code
_entity_poly.pdbx_strand_id
1 'polypeptide(L)'
;MVNPTKLKKLKIVLEKNNTSLKAEEIEEILQHEKNEDLKNFLTGLKHISERHYTEAIKWLQLSNCKDASALIALLAFKVGDMFLYEEYANEKVEKDCIKQLNISIYLSTDTKKIPFSIENIKKLPEII
;
A
#
# COMPACT_ATOMS: atom_id res chain seq x y z
N MET A 1 -1.79 9.24 20.05
CA MET A 1 -0.94 8.06 19.77
C MET A 1 -1.85 6.89 19.45
N VAL A 2 -1.76 6.31 18.24
CA VAL A 2 -2.65 5.20 17.82
C VAL A 2 -2.34 3.94 18.63
N ASN A 3 -3.37 3.18 19.03
CA ASN A 3 -3.21 2.00 19.88
C ASN A 3 -2.44 0.88 19.14
N PRO A 4 -1.25 0.44 19.60
CA PRO A 4 -0.46 -0.58 18.92
C PRO A 4 -1.17 -1.93 18.71
N THR A 5 -2.05 -2.30 19.64
CA THR A 5 -2.83 -3.54 19.56
C THR A 5 -3.83 -3.49 18.40
N LYS A 6 -4.39 -2.32 18.12
CA LYS A 6 -5.29 -2.13 16.97
C LYS A 6 -4.51 -2.13 15.66
N LEU A 7 -3.34 -1.49 15.62
CA LEU A 7 -2.45 -1.52 14.46
C LEU A 7 -2.02 -2.94 14.09
N LYS A 8 -1.75 -3.82 15.06
CA LYS A 8 -1.40 -5.23 14.79
C LYS A 8 -2.48 -5.99 14.02
N LYS A 9 -3.76 -5.68 14.25
CA LYS A 9 -4.91 -6.32 13.60
C LYS A 9 -5.13 -5.87 12.15
N LEU A 10 -4.58 -4.72 11.78
CA LEU A 10 -4.63 -4.23 10.40
C LEU A 10 -3.82 -5.13 9.47
N LYS A 11 -4.42 -5.51 8.34
CA LYS A 11 -3.75 -6.23 7.26
C LYS A 11 -3.95 -5.46 5.97
N ILE A 12 -2.88 -5.28 5.21
CA ILE A 12 -2.99 -4.73 3.85
C ILE A 12 -3.12 -5.93 2.92
N VAL A 13 -4.16 -5.94 2.10
CA VAL A 13 -4.49 -7.04 1.19
C VAL A 13 -4.41 -6.53 -0.23
N LEU A 14 -3.65 -7.24 -1.07
CA LEU A 14 -3.54 -7.01 -2.49
C LEU A 14 -4.36 -8.09 -3.20
N GLU A 15 -5.20 -7.69 -4.15
CA GLU A 15 -6.01 -8.60 -4.94
C GLU A 15 -5.89 -8.29 -6.43
N LYS A 16 -5.91 -9.33 -7.26
CA LYS A 16 -6.00 -9.26 -8.71
C LYS A 16 -7.05 -10.27 -9.14
N ASN A 17 -8.02 -9.88 -9.97
CA ASN A 17 -9.12 -10.77 -10.39
C ASN A 17 -9.89 -11.43 -9.23
N ASN A 18 -10.08 -10.72 -8.11
CA ASN A 18 -10.72 -11.20 -6.87
C ASN A 18 -9.96 -12.31 -6.13
N THR A 19 -8.70 -12.60 -6.50
CA THR A 19 -7.82 -13.50 -5.76
C THR A 19 -6.70 -12.71 -5.08
N SER A 20 -6.26 -13.18 -3.91
CA SER A 20 -5.12 -12.59 -3.21
C SER A 20 -3.88 -12.66 -4.10
N LEU A 21 -3.27 -11.50 -4.38
CA LEU A 21 -2.06 -11.40 -5.17
C LEU A 21 -0.84 -11.75 -4.30
N LYS A 22 -0.12 -12.81 -4.66
CA LYS A 22 1.04 -13.29 -3.92
C LYS A 22 2.35 -12.67 -4.41
N ALA A 23 3.40 -12.79 -3.60
CA ALA A 23 4.73 -12.29 -3.93
C ALA A 23 5.28 -12.90 -5.23
N GLU A 24 5.03 -14.19 -5.45
CA GLU A 24 5.50 -14.92 -6.63
C GLU A 24 4.87 -14.39 -7.92
N GLU A 25 3.56 -14.07 -7.88
CA GLU A 25 2.86 -13.48 -9.03
C GLU A 25 3.36 -12.07 -9.35
N ILE A 26 3.77 -11.31 -8.34
CA ILE A 26 4.36 -9.98 -8.53
C ILE A 26 5.77 -10.10 -9.11
N GLU A 27 6.54 -11.10 -8.67
CA GLU A 27 7.88 -11.40 -9.20
C GLU A 27 7.83 -11.77 -10.69
N GLU A 28 6.84 -12.54 -11.12
CA GLU A 28 6.63 -12.85 -12.54
C GLU A 28 6.40 -11.58 -13.38
N ILE A 29 5.64 -10.61 -12.86
CA ILE A 29 5.44 -9.32 -13.55
C ILE A 29 6.75 -8.53 -13.60
N LEU A 30 7.49 -8.50 -12.48
CA LEU A 30 8.77 -7.79 -12.37
C LEU A 30 9.82 -8.26 -13.37
N GLN A 31 9.90 -9.57 -13.64
CA GLN A 31 10.87 -10.15 -14.57
C GLN A 31 10.72 -9.64 -16.01
N HIS A 32 9.51 -9.21 -16.39
CA HIS A 32 9.19 -8.75 -17.73
C HIS A 32 9.01 -7.23 -17.83
N GLU A 33 8.95 -6.52 -16.71
CA GLU A 33 8.81 -5.07 -16.68
C GLU A 33 10.12 -4.37 -17.10
N LYS A 34 10.02 -3.36 -17.96
CA LYS A 34 11.18 -2.58 -18.43
C LYS A 34 11.19 -1.17 -17.85
N ASN A 35 10.03 -0.66 -17.44
CA ASN A 35 9.90 0.63 -16.80
C ASN A 35 10.41 0.56 -15.36
N GLU A 36 11.50 1.27 -15.07
CA GLU A 36 12.13 1.29 -13.76
C GLU A 36 11.22 1.85 -12.66
N ASP A 37 10.38 2.83 -13.01
CA ASP A 37 9.44 3.43 -12.07
C ASP A 37 8.37 2.42 -11.61
N LEU A 38 7.87 1.64 -12.56
CA LEU A 38 6.89 0.59 -12.32
C LEU A 38 7.53 -0.62 -11.62
N LYS A 39 8.82 -0.90 -11.88
CA LYS A 39 9.60 -1.89 -11.11
C LYS A 39 9.71 -1.52 -9.64
N ASN A 40 10.03 -0.26 -9.33
CA ASN A 40 10.09 0.21 -7.95
C ASN A 40 8.72 0.05 -7.27
N PHE A 41 7.64 0.44 -7.97
CA PHE A 41 6.28 0.27 -7.47
C PHE A 41 5.92 -1.20 -7.19
N LEU A 42 6.16 -2.09 -8.16
CA LEU A 42 5.89 -3.53 -8.04
C LEU A 42 6.73 -4.18 -6.94
N THR A 43 8.00 -3.78 -6.79
CA THR A 43 8.85 -4.24 -5.68
C THR A 43 8.28 -3.82 -4.32
N GLY A 44 7.75 -2.59 -4.24
CA GLY A 44 6.97 -2.13 -3.09
C GLY A 44 5.79 -3.06 -2.80
N LEU A 45 4.97 -3.37 -3.79
CA LEU A 45 3.82 -4.29 -3.65
C LEU A 45 4.23 -5.70 -3.21
N LYS A 46 5.34 -6.22 -3.75
CA LYS A 46 5.89 -7.52 -3.34
C LYS A 46 6.18 -7.53 -1.84
N HIS A 47 6.89 -6.51 -1.34
CA HIS A 47 7.16 -6.40 0.09
C HIS A 47 5.91 -6.21 0.95
N ILE A 48 4.87 -5.54 0.45
CA ILE A 48 3.56 -5.51 1.13
C ILE A 48 2.99 -6.93 1.28
N SER A 49 3.02 -7.72 0.20
CA SER A 49 2.52 -9.11 0.22
C SER A 49 3.27 -10.00 1.20
N GLU A 50 4.58 -9.76 1.36
CA GLU A 50 5.46 -10.44 2.34
C GLU A 50 5.37 -9.86 3.75
N ARG A 51 4.63 -8.76 3.95
CA ARG A 51 4.52 -7.99 5.21
C ARG A 51 5.80 -7.29 5.66
N HIS A 52 6.72 -7.03 4.73
CA HIS A 52 7.93 -6.22 4.92
C HIS A 52 7.63 -4.73 4.72
N TYR A 53 6.75 -4.16 5.56
CA TYR A 53 6.17 -2.83 5.32
C TYR A 53 7.19 -1.68 5.27
N THR A 54 8.26 -1.73 6.06
CA THR A 54 9.31 -0.71 6.04
C THR A 54 10.13 -0.75 4.76
N GLU A 55 10.40 -1.94 4.23
CA GLU A 55 11.05 -2.07 2.91
C GLU A 55 10.11 -1.64 1.79
N ALA A 56 8.83 -1.99 1.88
CA ALA A 56 7.83 -1.52 0.93
C ALA A 56 7.79 0.01 0.83
N ILE A 57 7.85 0.73 1.97
CA ILE A 57 7.92 2.20 2.00
C ILE A 57 9.12 2.70 1.21
N LYS A 58 10.33 2.17 1.43
CA LYS A 58 11.54 2.61 0.74
C LYS A 58 11.41 2.48 -0.78
N TRP A 59 10.91 1.33 -1.27
CA TRP A 59 10.74 1.11 -2.70
C TRP A 59 9.67 2.02 -3.31
N LEU A 60 8.58 2.27 -2.57
CA LEU A 60 7.54 3.18 -3.02
C LEU A 60 8.03 4.64 -3.05
N GLN A 61 8.92 5.05 -2.15
CA GLN A 61 9.56 6.38 -2.19
C GLN A 61 10.46 6.58 -3.43
N LEU A 62 10.96 5.50 -4.02
CA LEU A 62 11.73 5.52 -5.27
C LEU A 62 10.84 5.48 -6.52
N SER A 63 9.52 5.35 -6.36
CA SER A 63 8.55 5.33 -7.45
C SER A 63 7.85 6.67 -7.58
N ASN A 64 7.75 7.17 -8.80
CA ASN A 64 6.97 8.33 -9.20
C ASN A 64 5.52 7.96 -9.54
N CYS A 65 5.13 6.69 -9.35
CA CYS A 65 3.73 6.28 -9.43
C CYS A 65 2.89 7.13 -8.48
N LYS A 66 1.86 7.77 -9.03
CA LYS A 66 0.97 8.67 -8.27
C LYS A 66 0.16 7.96 -7.18
N ASP A 67 0.07 6.62 -7.24
CA ASP A 67 -0.49 5.77 -6.19
C ASP A 67 0.46 5.57 -5.00
N ALA A 68 1.78 5.76 -5.19
CA ALA A 68 2.82 5.45 -4.22
C ALA A 68 2.65 6.27 -2.94
N SER A 69 2.38 7.57 -3.03
CA SER A 69 2.18 8.44 -1.87
C SER A 69 1.07 7.95 -0.93
N ALA A 70 -0.09 7.57 -1.49
CA ALA A 70 -1.19 7.03 -0.70
C ALA A 70 -0.85 5.66 -0.07
N LEU A 71 -0.11 4.83 -0.80
CA LEU A 71 0.38 3.56 -0.28
C LEU A 71 1.39 3.75 0.85
N ILE A 72 2.30 4.72 0.73
CA ILE A 72 3.24 5.11 1.78
C ILE A 72 2.47 5.57 3.01
N ALA A 73 1.49 6.46 2.87
CA ALA A 73 0.65 6.89 3.99
C ALA A 73 -0.03 5.70 4.69
N LEU A 74 -0.62 4.78 3.92
CA LEU A 74 -1.24 3.58 4.48
C LEU A 74 -0.24 2.71 5.26
N LEU A 75 0.95 2.51 4.71
CA LEU A 75 2.01 1.72 5.32
C LEU A 75 2.59 2.39 6.58
N ALA A 76 2.82 3.71 6.51
CA ALA A 76 3.27 4.53 7.63
C ALA A 76 2.30 4.41 8.81
N PHE A 77 1.00 4.56 8.56
CA PHE A 77 -0.04 4.33 9.57
C PHE A 77 0.03 2.91 10.15
N LYS A 78 0.18 1.90 9.28
CA LYS A 78 0.26 0.49 9.68
C LYS A 78 1.46 0.19 10.59
N VAL A 79 2.60 0.84 10.36
CA VAL A 79 3.80 0.68 11.20
C VAL A 79 3.83 1.63 12.42
N GLY A 80 2.86 2.54 12.52
CA GLY A 80 2.74 3.52 13.60
C GLY A 80 3.61 4.76 13.42
N ASP A 81 4.13 5.01 12.21
CA ASP A 81 4.88 6.22 11.87
C ASP A 81 3.91 7.34 11.50
N MET A 82 3.51 8.11 12.51
CA MET A 82 2.54 9.20 12.33
C MET A 82 3.13 10.41 11.61
N PHE A 83 4.44 10.64 11.73
CA PHE A 83 5.10 11.75 11.05
C PHE A 83 5.05 11.53 9.53
N LEU A 84 5.50 10.34 9.08
CA LEU A 84 5.47 9.97 7.67
C LEU A 84 4.03 9.85 7.16
N TYR A 85 3.10 9.36 7.99
CA TYR A 85 1.69 9.32 7.63
C TYR A 85 1.15 10.72 7.32
N GLU A 86 1.38 11.71 8.18
CA GLU A 86 0.87 13.07 8.02
C GLU A 86 1.46 13.77 6.80
N GLU A 87 2.73 13.52 6.49
CA GLU A 87 3.41 14.02 5.28
C GLU A 87 2.71 13.54 4.01
N TYR A 88 2.52 12.23 3.88
CA TYR A 88 2.01 11.63 2.64
C TYR A 88 0.48 11.60 2.55
N ALA A 89 -0.26 11.57 3.67
CA ALA A 89 -1.72 11.52 3.66
C ALA A 89 -2.35 12.79 3.07
N ASN A 90 -1.61 13.90 3.03
CA ASN A 90 -2.09 15.17 2.51
C ASN A 90 -1.77 15.41 1.02
N GLU A 91 -0.99 14.52 0.40
CA GLU A 91 -0.66 14.64 -1.02
C GLU A 91 -1.86 14.36 -1.93
N LYS A 92 -1.80 14.91 -3.15
CA LYS A 92 -2.78 14.60 -4.19
C LYS A 92 -2.48 13.22 -4.77
N VAL A 93 -3.49 12.36 -4.75
CA VAL A 93 -3.40 11.00 -5.30
C VAL A 93 -4.10 10.96 -6.63
N GLU A 94 -3.41 10.44 -7.63
CA GLU A 94 -4.03 10.04 -8.88
C GLU A 94 -3.81 8.54 -9.07
N LYS A 95 -4.91 7.80 -9.29
CA LYS A 95 -4.83 6.36 -9.46
C LYS A 95 -4.43 6.02 -10.90
N ASP A 96 -3.20 5.58 -11.08
CA ASP A 96 -2.60 5.34 -12.40
C ASP A 96 -2.01 3.93 -12.49
N CYS A 97 -0.96 3.65 -11.72
CA CYS A 97 -0.27 2.36 -11.72
C CYS A 97 -1.14 1.20 -11.21
N ILE A 98 -1.95 1.42 -10.17
CA ILE A 98 -2.86 0.38 -9.64
C ILE A 98 -3.90 -0.02 -10.70
N LYS A 99 -4.43 0.96 -11.44
CA LYS A 99 -5.40 0.69 -12.52
C LYS A 99 -4.75 -0.04 -13.68
N GLN A 100 -3.56 0.39 -14.11
CA GLN A 100 -2.79 -0.26 -15.18
C GLN A 100 -2.55 -1.74 -14.88
N LEU A 101 -2.24 -2.08 -13.62
CA LEU A 101 -1.95 -3.45 -13.19
C LEU A 101 -3.20 -4.30 -12.92
N ASN A 102 -4.41 -3.70 -12.97
CA ASN A 102 -5.66 -4.32 -12.56
C ASN A 102 -5.60 -4.90 -11.13
N ILE A 103 -4.98 -4.18 -10.21
CA ILE A 103 -4.84 -4.57 -8.80
C ILE A 103 -5.86 -3.79 -7.97
N SER A 104 -6.40 -4.42 -6.94
CA SER A 104 -7.19 -3.80 -5.90
C SER A 104 -6.47 -3.92 -4.56
N ILE A 105 -6.45 -2.83 -3.80
CA ILE A 105 -5.80 -2.79 -2.49
C ILE A 105 -6.85 -2.52 -1.43
N TYR A 106 -6.72 -3.20 -0.30
CA TYR A 106 -7.65 -3.07 0.82
C TYR A 106 -6.91 -3.02 2.15
N LEU A 107 -7.46 -2.23 3.06
CA LEU A 107 -7.17 -2.37 4.48
C LEU A 107 -8.21 -3.31 5.10
N SER A 108 -7.75 -4.45 5.59
CA SER A 108 -8.58 -5.44 6.25
C SER A 108 -8.37 -5.37 7.77
N THR A 109 -9.48 -5.41 8.49
CA THR A 109 -9.57 -5.54 9.94
C THR A 109 -10.38 -6.80 10.25
N ASP A 110 -10.48 -7.20 11.52
CA ASP A 110 -11.28 -8.37 11.93
C ASP A 110 -12.76 -8.26 11.50
N THR A 111 -13.29 -7.06 11.31
CA THR A 111 -14.72 -6.82 11.09
C THR A 111 -15.04 -6.17 9.74
N LYS A 112 -14.06 -5.58 9.05
CA LYS A 112 -14.29 -4.77 7.85
C LYS A 112 -13.11 -4.85 6.89
N LYS A 113 -13.43 -4.85 5.59
CA LYS A 113 -12.49 -4.64 4.48
C LYS A 113 -12.77 -3.29 3.86
N ILE A 114 -11.81 -2.38 3.97
CA ILE A 114 -11.92 -0.98 3.55
C ILE A 114 -11.11 -0.82 2.25
N PRO A 115 -11.73 -0.41 1.13
CA PRO A 115 -11.02 -0.18 -0.12
C PRO A 115 -9.95 0.91 0.01
N PHE A 116 -8.85 0.75 -0.70
CA PHE A 116 -7.81 1.76 -0.82
C PHE A 116 -8.33 3.00 -1.55
N SER A 117 -8.39 4.11 -0.82
CA SER A 117 -8.68 5.45 -1.32
C SER A 117 -8.06 6.48 -0.38
N ILE A 118 -7.70 7.65 -0.91
CA ILE A 118 -7.15 8.74 -0.11
C ILE A 118 -8.12 9.18 0.99
N GLU A 119 -9.42 9.19 0.71
CA GLU A 119 -10.47 9.51 1.67
C GLU A 119 -10.50 8.53 2.83
N ASN A 120 -10.34 7.23 2.56
CA ASN A 120 -10.30 6.21 3.59
C ASN A 120 -8.99 6.28 4.38
N ILE A 121 -7.86 6.57 3.72
CA ILE A 121 -6.55 6.74 4.37
C ILE A 121 -6.56 7.91 5.35
N LYS A 122 -7.14 9.05 4.97
CA LYS A 122 -7.26 10.23 5.85
C LYS A 122 -8.12 9.98 7.09
N LYS A 123 -9.07 9.06 7.00
CA LYS A 123 -9.99 8.71 8.10
C LYS A 123 -9.45 7.57 8.99
N LEU A 124 -8.31 6.96 8.67
CA LEU A 124 -7.77 5.84 9.45
C LEU A 124 -7.59 6.14 10.95
N PRO A 125 -7.11 7.33 11.38
CA PRO A 125 -6.99 7.66 12.79
C PRO A 125 -8.33 7.69 13.54
N GLU A 126 -9.43 7.94 12.83
CA GLU A 126 -10.79 7.98 13.40
C GLU A 126 -11.44 6.60 13.41
N ILE A 127 -11.10 5.75 12.44
CA ILE A 127 -11.66 4.40 12.26
C ILE A 127 -10.98 3.40 13.21
N ILE A 128 -9.68 3.60 13.50
CA ILE A 128 -8.84 2.64 14.22
C ILE A 128 -8.63 3.07 15.67
#